data_AF-A0AAJ2LS68-F1
#
_entry.id   AF-A0AAJ2LS68-F1
#
_cell.length_a   1.000
_cell.length_b   1.000
_cell.length_c   1.000
_cell.angle_alpha   90.00
_cell.angle_beta   90.00
_cell.angle_gamma   90.00
#
_symmetry.space_group_name_H-M   'P 1'
#
loop_
_entity.id
_entity.type
_entity.pdbx_description
1 polymer ?
#
loop_
_entity_poly.entity_id
_entity_poly.type
_entity_poly.pdbx_seq_one_letter_code
_entity_poly.pdbx_strand_id
1 'polypeptide(L)'
;LEISTTLGAFLTGVLLADSEYRHELEASVQPFKGLLLGLFFMTVGMTIQLDLLGQMPWIIIGGAFGLLLLKFAVLAIIGHFSGYRWPTSIRLGVALAQGGVFAFVLFSSATQHHILEQKIADPLTLIVT
;
A
#
# COMPACT_ATOMS: atom_id res chain seq x y z
N LEU A 1 10.33 20.49 13.20
CA LEU A 1 9.62 19.67 12.18
C LEU A 1 9.78 18.22 12.61
N GLU A 2 8.85 17.71 13.39
CA GLU A 2 8.81 16.27 13.74
C GLU A 2 8.34 15.51 12.49
N ILE A 3 9.29 15.23 11.60
CA ILE A 3 9.04 14.32 10.49
C ILE A 3 8.84 12.95 11.16
N SER A 4 7.66 12.35 10.98
CA SER A 4 7.35 11.01 11.47
C SER A 4 8.52 10.05 11.20
N THR A 5 8.88 9.22 12.18
CA THR A 5 10.03 8.31 12.11
C THR A 5 10.06 7.49 10.82
N THR A 6 8.90 7.10 10.30
CA THR A 6 8.78 6.39 9.01
C THR A 6 9.10 7.25 7.79
N LEU A 7 8.66 8.51 7.77
CA LEU A 7 8.99 9.45 6.69
C LEU A 7 10.46 9.87 6.75
N GLY A 8 11.02 10.04 7.95
CA GLY A 8 12.45 10.29 8.15
C GLY A 8 13.31 9.11 7.66
N ALA A 9 12.93 7.88 7.98
CA ALA A 9 13.61 6.67 7.48
C ALA A 9 13.51 6.54 5.95
N PHE A 10 12.34 6.84 5.36
CA PHE A 10 12.16 6.84 3.91
C PHE A 10 13.06 7.87 3.21
N LEU A 11 13.06 9.12 3.67
CA LEU A 11 13.88 10.19 3.11
C LEU A 11 15.38 9.88 3.25
N THR A 12 15.79 9.37 4.41
CA THR A 12 17.17 8.94 4.65
C THR A 12 17.57 7.86 3.65
N GLY A 13 16.72 6.86 3.44
CA GLY A 13 16.94 5.81 2.42
C GLY A 13 17.06 6.37 1.00
N VAL A 14 16.23 7.34 0.62
CA VAL A 14 16.30 7.99 -0.71
C VAL A 14 17.59 8.78 -0.89
N LEU A 15 18.00 9.56 0.12
CA LEU A 15 19.24 10.35 0.07
C LEU A 15 20.48 9.46 0.00
N LEU A 16 20.50 8.37 0.77
CA LEU A 16 21.62 7.44 0.78
C LEU A 16 21.66 6.53 -0.46
N ALA A 17 20.52 6.28 -1.10
CA ALA A 17 20.45 5.51 -2.34
C ALA A 17 21.17 6.18 -3.53
N ASP A 18 21.35 7.50 -3.48
CA ASP A 18 22.09 8.27 -4.50
C ASP A 18 23.55 8.57 -4.08
N SER A 19 24.01 8.00 -2.97
CA SER A 19 25.35 8.20 -2.41
C SER A 19 26.31 7.05 -2.73
N GLU A 20 27.61 7.29 -2.54
CA GLU A 20 28.67 6.27 -2.65
C GLU A 20 28.45 5.08 -1.70
N TYR A 21 27.73 5.29 -0.59
CA TYR A 21 27.38 4.28 0.41
C TYR A 21 26.24 3.35 0.00
N ARG A 22 25.61 3.56 -1.16
CA ARG A 22 24.51 2.71 -1.64
C ARG A 22 24.86 1.22 -1.60
N HIS A 23 26.06 0.85 -2.06
CA HIS A 23 26.46 -0.56 -2.16
C HIS A 23 26.69 -1.18 -0.78
N GLU A 24 27.28 -0.43 0.15
CA GLU A 24 27.47 -0.89 1.53
C GLU A 24 26.13 -1.02 2.28
N LEU A 25 25.21 -0.07 2.07
CA LEU A 25 23.87 -0.14 2.62
C LEU A 25 23.06 -1.29 2.03
N GLU A 26 23.12 -1.50 0.71
CA GLU A 26 22.44 -2.60 0.06
C GLU A 26 22.98 -3.94 0.58
N ALA A 27 24.31 -4.11 0.67
CA ALA A 27 24.93 -5.31 1.22
C ALA A 27 24.55 -5.55 2.69
N SER A 28 24.38 -4.47 3.48
CA SER A 28 23.99 -4.56 4.89
C SER A 28 22.51 -4.91 5.08
N VAL A 29 21.62 -4.40 4.22
CA VAL A 29 20.16 -4.61 4.32
C VAL A 29 19.70 -5.89 3.61
N GLN A 30 20.35 -6.29 2.52
CA GLN A 30 20.02 -7.48 1.74
C GLN A 30 19.79 -8.75 2.57
N PRO A 31 20.66 -9.13 3.56
CA PRO A 31 20.44 -10.32 4.37
C PRO A 31 19.17 -10.25 5.23
N PHE A 32 18.74 -9.05 5.63
CA PHE A 32 17.54 -8.85 6.45
C PHE A 32 16.29 -8.57 5.62
N LYS A 33 16.42 -8.24 4.34
CA LYS A 33 15.30 -7.86 3.47
C LYS A 33 14.15 -8.87 3.51
N GLY A 34 14.48 -10.16 3.37
CA GLY A 34 13.48 -11.23 3.43
C GLY A 34 12.82 -11.36 4.81
N LEU A 35 13.62 -11.24 5.88
CA LEU A 35 13.13 -11.29 7.26
C LEU A 35 12.19 -10.11 7.56
N LEU A 36 12.61 -8.89 7.22
CA LEU A 36 11.82 -7.68 7.43
C LEU A 36 10.52 -7.71 6.63
N LEU A 37 10.55 -8.19 5.38
CA LEU A 37 9.35 -8.35 4.56
C LEU A 37 8.41 -9.42 5.14
N GLY A 38 8.96 -10.54 5.61
CA GLY A 38 8.19 -11.59 6.28
C GLY A 38 7.55 -11.12 7.58
N LEU A 39 8.31 -10.43 8.43
CA LEU A 39 7.81 -9.84 9.68
C LEU A 39 6.74 -8.78 9.41
N PHE A 40 6.94 -7.95 8.38
CA PHE A 40 5.97 -6.96 7.96
C PHE A 40 4.65 -7.62 7.56
N PHE A 41 4.67 -8.60 6.66
CA PHE A 41 3.44 -9.27 6.22
C PHE A 41 2.79 -10.11 7.31
N MET A 42 3.57 -10.73 8.20
CA MET A 42 3.03 -11.43 9.36
C MET A 42 2.28 -10.46 10.28
N THR A 43 2.91 -9.34 10.63
CA THR A 43 2.33 -8.35 11.55
C THR A 43 1.07 -7.72 10.95
N VAL A 44 1.14 -7.29 9.68
CA VAL A 44 -0.02 -6.71 8.98
C VAL A 44 -1.11 -7.75 8.78
N GLY A 45 -0.76 -8.97 8.38
CA GLY A 45 -1.73 -10.07 8.21
C GLY A 45 -2.48 -10.40 9.49
N MET A 46 -1.80 -10.38 10.64
CA MET A 46 -2.40 -10.59 11.96
C MET A 46 -3.38 -9.49 12.36
N THR A 47 -3.24 -8.27 11.82
CA THR A 47 -4.17 -7.16 12.12
C THR A 47 -5.47 -7.22 11.33
N ILE A 48 -5.56 -8.10 10.32
CA ILE A 48 -6.73 -8.23 9.46
C ILE A 48 -7.82 -9.05 10.17
N GLN A 49 -8.96 -8.42 10.42
CA GLN A 49 -10.14 -9.06 11.03
C GLN A 49 -11.00 -9.78 9.98
N LEU A 50 -10.59 -10.99 9.58
CA LEU A 50 -11.31 -11.78 8.57
C LEU A 50 -12.77 -12.08 8.93
N ASP A 51 -13.13 -12.07 10.22
CA ASP A 51 -14.51 -12.27 10.68
C ASP A 51 -15.49 -11.24 10.08
N LEU A 52 -15.02 -10.02 9.80
CA LEU A 52 -15.81 -8.97 9.14
C LEU A 52 -16.21 -9.35 7.72
N LEU A 53 -15.42 -10.17 7.03
CA LEU A 53 -15.75 -10.66 5.69
C LEU A 53 -17.01 -11.53 5.71
N GLY A 54 -17.20 -12.33 6.78
CA GLY A 54 -18.42 -13.11 6.99
C GLY A 54 -19.62 -12.26 7.38
N GLN A 55 -19.40 -11.15 8.09
CA GLN A 55 -20.48 -10.26 8.56
C GLN A 55 -20.97 -9.30 7.48
N MET A 56 -20.05 -8.75 6.66
CA MET A 56 -20.34 -7.68 5.70
C MET A 56 -19.73 -7.97 4.31
N PRO A 57 -19.98 -9.16 3.71
CA PRO A 57 -19.30 -9.58 2.48
C PRO A 57 -19.54 -8.63 1.31
N TRP A 58 -20.75 -8.09 1.19
CA TRP A 58 -21.10 -7.19 0.08
C TRP A 58 -20.41 -5.84 0.13
N ILE A 59 -20.18 -5.29 1.32
CA ILE A 59 -19.46 -4.01 1.47
C ILE A 59 -17.98 -4.21 1.17
N ILE A 60 -17.38 -5.30 1.64
CA ILE A 60 -15.95 -5.56 1.46
C ILE A 60 -15.66 -5.94 0.01
N ILE A 61 -16.37 -6.91 -0.55
CA ILE A 61 -16.15 -7.35 -1.95
C ILE A 61 -16.54 -6.23 -2.93
N GLY A 62 -17.67 -5.56 -2.70
CA GLY A 62 -18.10 -4.43 -3.51
C GLY A 62 -17.14 -3.25 -3.42
N GLY A 63 -16.62 -2.96 -2.24
CA GLY A 63 -15.61 -1.92 -2.00
C GLY A 63 -14.29 -2.23 -2.69
N ALA A 64 -13.79 -3.46 -2.56
CA ALA A 64 -12.57 -3.91 -3.22
C ALA A 64 -12.69 -3.82 -4.74
N PHE A 65 -13.79 -4.35 -5.30
CA PHE A 65 -14.04 -4.30 -6.73
C PHE A 65 -14.24 -2.85 -7.23
N GLY A 66 -14.92 -2.01 -6.46
CA GLY A 66 -15.09 -0.59 -6.75
C GLY A 66 -13.76 0.16 -6.77
N LEU A 67 -12.88 -0.10 -5.80
CA LEU A 67 -11.54 0.49 -5.74
C LEU A 67 -10.68 0.05 -6.93
N LEU A 68 -10.69 -1.24 -7.27
CA LEU A 68 -10.00 -1.82 -8.42
C LEU A 68 -10.49 -1.18 -9.72
N LEU A 69 -11.80 -1.14 -9.95
CA LEU A 69 -12.39 -0.54 -11.16
C LEU A 69 -12.08 0.95 -11.27
N LEU A 70 -12.20 1.69 -10.18
CA LEU A 70 -11.93 3.12 -10.16
C LEU A 70 -10.47 3.40 -10.51
N LYS A 71 -9.52 2.75 -9.83
CA LYS A 71 -8.09 2.91 -10.14
C LYS A 71 -7.76 2.46 -11.55
N PHE A 72 -8.29 1.31 -11.98
CA PHE A 72 -8.11 0.82 -13.34
C PHE A 72 -8.54 1.86 -14.37
N ALA A 73 -9.75 2.42 -14.21
CA ALA A 73 -10.29 3.42 -15.12
C ALA A 73 -9.43 4.68 -15.13
N VAL A 74 -9.10 5.23 -13.95
CA VAL A 74 -8.24 6.42 -13.82
C VAL A 74 -6.90 6.20 -14.51
N LEU A 75 -6.24 5.07 -14.26
CA LEU A 75 -4.93 4.76 -14.80
C LEU A 75 -4.95 4.47 -16.30
N ALA A 76 -5.97 3.77 -16.80
CA ALA A 76 -6.14 3.54 -18.23
C ALA A 76 -6.39 4.86 -18.99
N ILE A 77 -7.19 5.76 -18.41
CA ILE A 77 -7.44 7.10 -18.95
C ILE A 77 -6.15 7.91 -18.98
N ILE A 78 -5.40 7.95 -17.86
CA ILE A 78 -4.10 8.63 -17.79
C ILE A 78 -3.15 8.08 -18.84
N GLY A 79 -3.01 6.75 -18.93
CA GLY A 79 -2.13 6.11 -19.90
C GLY A 79 -2.50 6.48 -21.33
N HIS A 80 -3.81 6.55 -21.65
CA HIS A 80 -4.27 6.98 -22.96
C HIS A 80 -3.88 8.44 -23.26
N PHE A 81 -4.12 9.37 -22.32
CA PHE A 81 -3.74 10.78 -22.49
C PHE A 81 -2.23 11.01 -22.50
N SER A 82 -1.44 10.12 -21.88
CA SER A 82 0.03 10.14 -21.96
C SER A 82 0.57 9.63 -23.30
N GLY A 83 -0.29 9.27 -24.26
CA GLY A 83 0.12 8.84 -25.60
C GLY A 83 0.40 7.35 -25.74
N TYR A 84 0.09 6.52 -24.72
CA TYR A 84 0.20 5.08 -24.86
C TYR A 84 -0.95 4.50 -25.70
N ARG A 85 -0.65 3.42 -26.44
CA ARG A 85 -1.66 2.65 -27.16
C ARG A 85 -2.63 2.02 -26.18
N TRP A 86 -3.91 1.93 -26.55
CA TRP A 86 -4.99 1.40 -25.70
C TRP A 86 -4.66 0.07 -24.98
N PRO A 87 -4.05 -0.94 -25.63
CA PRO A 87 -3.68 -2.18 -24.95
C PRO A 87 -2.63 -1.98 -23.85
N THR A 88 -1.71 -1.03 -24.04
CA THR A 88 -0.67 -0.70 -23.06
C THR A 88 -1.26 0.04 -21.87
N SER A 89 -2.18 0.98 -22.10
CA SER A 89 -2.89 1.71 -21.04
C SER A 89 -3.73 0.78 -20.16
N ILE A 90 -4.41 -0.20 -20.78
CA ILE A 90 -5.15 -1.23 -20.04
C ILE A 90 -4.21 -2.07 -19.17
N ARG A 91 -3.08 -2.52 -19.71
CA ARG A 91 -2.08 -3.28 -18.93
C ARG A 91 -1.57 -2.49 -17.73
N LEU A 92 -1.33 -1.19 -17.91
CA LEU A 92 -0.92 -0.29 -16.83
C LEU A 92 -2.03 -0.18 -15.77
N GLY A 93 -3.28 -0.01 -16.19
CA GLY A 93 -4.43 0.00 -15.28
C GLY A 93 -4.54 -1.29 -14.47
N VAL A 94 -4.47 -2.46 -15.10
CA VAL A 94 -4.56 -3.76 -14.41
C VAL A 94 -3.39 -3.97 -13.45
N ALA A 95 -2.17 -3.63 -13.86
CA ALA A 95 -0.98 -3.84 -13.04
C ALA A 95 -0.97 -3.01 -11.74
N LEU A 96 -1.56 -1.81 -11.77
CA LEU A 96 -1.48 -0.84 -10.68
C LEU A 96 -2.82 -0.58 -9.96
N ALA A 97 -3.91 -1.23 -10.38
CA ALA A 97 -5.24 -1.05 -9.78
C ALA A 97 -5.36 -1.60 -8.34
N GLN A 98 -4.42 -2.45 -7.92
CA GLN A 98 -4.46 -3.13 -6.63
C GLN A 98 -4.33 -2.13 -5.46
N GLY A 99 -4.81 -2.56 -4.29
CA GLY A 99 -4.59 -1.88 -3.03
C GLY A 99 -3.10 -1.81 -2.70
N GLY A 100 -2.68 -0.72 -2.07
CA GLY A 100 -1.29 -0.49 -1.73
C GLY A 100 -1.02 -0.85 -0.27
N VAL A 101 0.13 -1.48 -0.03
CA VAL A 101 0.62 -1.82 1.32
C VAL A 101 0.78 -0.58 2.23
N PHE A 102 0.94 0.59 1.64
CA PHE A 102 1.00 1.85 2.36
C PHE A 102 -0.32 2.24 3.04
N ALA A 103 -1.47 1.75 2.55
CA ALA A 103 -2.77 2.02 3.14
C ALA A 103 -2.87 1.50 4.59
N PHE A 104 -2.29 0.34 4.88
CA PHE A 104 -2.25 -0.21 6.25
C PHE A 104 -1.53 0.72 7.23
N VAL A 105 -0.41 1.31 6.79
CA VAL A 105 0.36 2.26 7.61
C VAL A 105 -0.44 3.52 7.86
N LEU A 106 -1.13 4.03 6.83
CA LEU A 106 -1.99 5.22 6.95
C LEU A 106 -3.20 4.96 7.85
N PHE A 107 -3.89 3.83 7.71
CA PHE A 107 -5.05 3.51 8.55
C PHE A 107 -4.64 3.29 10.00
N SER A 108 -3.52 2.60 10.24
CA SER A 108 -2.95 2.42 11.59
C SER A 108 -2.57 3.76 12.23
N SER A 109 -1.94 4.67 11.48
CA SER A 109 -1.63 6.01 11.99
C SER A 109 -2.90 6.82 12.26
N ALA A 110 -3.89 6.76 11.36
CA ALA A 110 -5.16 7.48 11.52
C ALA A 110 -5.97 7.00 12.74
N THR A 111 -5.97 5.69 13.04
CA THR A 111 -6.63 5.15 14.23
C THR A 111 -5.86 5.50 15.51
N GLN A 112 -4.52 5.48 15.49
CA GLN A 112 -3.70 5.92 16.62
C GLN A 112 -3.93 7.39 16.99
N HIS A 113 -4.15 8.26 16.00
CA HIS A 113 -4.46 9.67 16.23
C HIS A 113 -5.95 9.96 16.41
N HIS A 114 -6.80 8.93 16.54
CA HIS A 114 -8.27 9.05 16.66
C HIS A 114 -8.95 9.84 15.52
N ILE A 115 -8.30 9.93 14.36
CA ILE A 115 -8.86 10.55 13.15
C ILE A 115 -9.90 9.61 12.53
N LEU A 116 -9.66 8.30 12.63
CA LEU A 116 -10.52 7.26 12.09
C LEU A 116 -10.91 6.28 13.21
N GLU A 117 -12.20 5.99 13.35
CA GLU A 117 -12.66 4.94 14.25
C GLU A 117 -12.25 3.56 13.72
N GLN A 118 -11.91 2.67 14.65
CA GLN A 118 -11.51 1.29 14.33
C GLN A 118 -12.58 0.54 13.53
N LYS A 119 -13.86 0.77 13.84
CA LYS A 119 -15.01 0.21 13.12
C LYS A 119 -15.06 0.55 11.63
N ILE A 120 -14.42 1.65 11.23
CA ILE A 120 -14.32 2.08 9.83
C ILE A 120 -12.99 1.61 9.22
N ALA A 121 -11.90 1.69 10.00
CA ALA A 121 -10.58 1.27 9.55
C ALA A 121 -10.50 -0.23 9.23
N ASP A 122 -11.16 -1.08 10.02
CA ASP A 122 -11.11 -2.53 9.86
C ASP A 122 -11.68 -3.01 8.51
N PRO A 123 -12.91 -2.62 8.09
CA PRO A 123 -13.42 -2.97 6.76
C PRO A 123 -12.63 -2.31 5.63
N LEU A 124 -12.11 -1.10 5.81
CA LEU A 124 -11.25 -0.45 4.81
C LEU A 124 -9.94 -1.20 4.59
N THR A 125 -9.36 -1.75 5.66
CA THR A 125 -8.16 -2.56 5.62
C THR A 125 -8.39 -3.83 4.79
N LEU A 126 -9.54 -4.47 4.94
CA LEU A 126 -9.96 -5.62 4.11
C LEU A 126 -10.19 -5.24 2.65
N ILE A 127 -10.72 -4.05 2.37
CA ILE A 127 -10.98 -3.58 1.00
C ILE A 127 -9.69 -3.34 0.20
N VAL A 128 -8.59 -2.95 0.88
CA VAL A 128 -7.29 -2.67 0.24
C VAL A 128 -6.32 -3.85 0.26
N THR A 129 -6.68 -4.95 0.92
CA THR A 129 -5.89 -6.20 0.92
C THR A 129 -6.21 -7.01 -0.33
#